data_AF-A0A433JDA6-F1
#
_entry.id   AF-A0A433JDA6-F1
#
_cell.length_a   1.000
_cell.length_b   1.000
_cell.length_c   1.000
_cell.angle_alpha   90.00
_cell.angle_beta   90.00
_cell.angle_gamma   90.00
#
_symmetry.space_group_name_H-M   'P 1'
#
loop_
_entity.id
_entity.type
_entity.pdbx_description
1 polymer ?
#
loop_
_entity_poly.entity_id
_entity_poly.type
_entity_poly.pdbx_seq_one_letter_code
_entity_poly.pdbx_strand_id
1 'polypeptide(L)'
;MSVWESEFERTNAQLPRWYWNREQRRRRYARWVEAEAETLAMRLSGLLRPDTPDETAGPARVLVESLARDIDWARRLEEDEFDDEQFDGETHPGPLQHAA
;
A
#
# COMPACT_ATOMS: atom_id res chain seq x y z
N MET A 1 14.64 -5.13 1.38
CA MET A 1 14.44 -3.69 1.17
C MET A 1 13.78 -3.55 -0.19
N SER A 2 12.62 -2.88 -0.26
CA SER A 2 11.86 -2.76 -1.51
C SER A 2 12.43 -1.66 -2.43
N VAL A 3 12.00 -1.65 -3.70
CA VAL A 3 12.37 -0.57 -4.65
C VAL A 3 11.89 0.78 -4.12
N TRP A 4 10.64 0.85 -3.65
CA TRP A 4 10.09 2.04 -3.02
C TRP A 4 10.91 2.53 -1.82
N GLU A 5 11.31 1.64 -0.89
CA GLU A 5 12.14 2.04 0.26
C GLU A 5 13.46 2.66 -0.21
N SER A 6 14.10 2.03 -1.20
CA SER A 6 15.38 2.50 -1.76
C SER A 6 15.26 3.86 -2.46
N GLU A 7 14.16 4.09 -3.18
CA GLU A 7 13.88 5.38 -3.83
C GLU A 7 13.50 6.46 -2.81
N PHE A 8 12.70 6.11 -1.82
CA PHE A 8 12.30 7.01 -0.74
C PHE A 8 13.54 7.48 0.04
N GLU A 9 14.44 6.57 0.43
CA GLU A 9 15.71 6.92 1.08
C GLU A 9 16.61 7.80 0.22
N ARG A 10 16.69 7.53 -1.09
CA ARG A 10 17.51 8.32 -2.01
C ARG A 10 16.98 9.75 -2.20
N THR A 11 15.66 9.92 -2.16
CA THR A 11 15.01 11.19 -2.51
C THR A 11 14.85 12.10 -1.29
N ASN A 12 14.95 11.55 -0.07
CA ASN A 12 14.77 12.30 1.17
C ASN A 12 16.10 12.48 1.90
N ALA A 13 16.58 13.73 1.98
CA ALA A 13 17.79 14.08 2.73
C ALA A 13 17.66 13.79 4.24
N GLN A 14 16.43 13.78 4.77
CA GLN A 14 16.11 13.36 6.12
C GLN A 14 14.86 12.48 6.11
N LEU A 15 14.94 11.35 6.81
CA LEU A 15 13.82 10.42 6.90
C LEU A 15 12.84 10.86 7.99
N PRO A 16 11.54 10.93 7.70
CA PRO A 16 10.53 11.29 8.67
C PRO A 16 10.43 10.20 9.76
N ARG A 17 10.01 10.59 10.97
CA ARG A 17 9.97 9.69 12.15
C ARG A 17 9.19 8.39 11.90
N TRP A 18 8.11 8.45 11.13
CA TRP A 18 7.31 7.27 10.80
C TRP A 18 8.09 6.21 10.03
N TYR A 19 9.16 6.57 9.32
CA TYR A 19 9.97 5.65 8.52
C TYR A 19 10.61 4.56 9.38
N TRP A 20 10.83 4.83 10.66
CA TRP A 20 11.41 3.86 11.59
C TRP A 20 10.37 2.90 12.18
N ASN A 21 9.07 3.18 11.99
CA ASN A 21 7.99 2.27 12.36
C ASN A 21 7.69 1.33 11.16
N ARG A 22 7.77 0.02 11.41
CA ARG A 22 7.61 -1.01 10.38
C ARG A 22 6.21 -1.05 9.77
N GLU A 23 5.16 -0.93 10.58
CA GLU A 23 3.76 -0.91 10.14
C GLU A 23 3.48 0.33 9.29
N GLN A 24 3.92 1.50 9.78
CA GLN A 24 3.77 2.75 9.04
C GLN A 24 4.53 2.77 7.71
N ARG A 25 5.67 2.07 7.61
CA ARG A 25 6.33 1.82 6.32
C ARG A 25 5.52 0.90 5.43
N ARG A 26 5.04 -0.23 5.96
CA ARG A 26 4.21 -1.20 5.22
C ARG A 26 2.97 -0.52 4.64
N ARG A 27 2.29 0.34 5.41
CA ARG A 27 1.13 1.11 4.94
C ARG A 27 1.46 2.06 3.81
N ARG A 28 2.54 2.83 3.95
CA ARG A 28 2.96 3.77 2.90
C ARG A 28 3.45 3.05 1.64
N TYR A 29 4.05 1.88 1.81
CA TYR A 29 4.36 1.00 0.69
C TYR A 29 3.08 0.53 -0.03
N ALA A 30 2.05 0.09 0.70
CA ALA A 30 0.77 -0.29 0.09
C ALA A 30 0.14 0.85 -0.70
N ARG A 31 0.05 2.05 -0.12
CA ARG A 31 -0.45 3.25 -0.81
C ARG A 31 0.32 3.58 -2.08
N TRP A 32 1.64 3.44 -2.02
CA TRP A 32 2.48 3.65 -3.18
C TRP A 32 2.21 2.58 -4.25
N VAL A 33 2.09 1.30 -3.88
CA VAL A 33 1.74 0.22 -4.81
C VAL A 33 0.39 0.49 -5.48
N GLU A 34 -0.64 0.85 -4.71
CA GLU A 34 -1.95 1.20 -5.24
C GLU A 34 -1.85 2.32 -6.29
N ALA A 35 -1.24 3.45 -5.92
CA ALA A 35 -1.14 4.61 -6.81
C ALA A 35 -0.34 4.33 -8.09
N GLU A 36 0.76 3.58 -7.98
CA GLU A 36 1.57 3.19 -9.14
C GLU A 36 0.81 2.20 -10.04
N ALA A 37 0.17 1.19 -9.45
CA ALA A 37 -0.57 0.19 -10.19
C ALA A 37 -1.78 0.80 -10.91
N GLU A 38 -2.52 1.71 -10.26
CA GLU A 38 -3.61 2.47 -10.90
C GLU A 38 -3.09 3.31 -12.07
N THR A 39 -1.98 4.02 -11.87
CA THR A 39 -1.38 4.85 -12.92
C THR A 39 -0.94 4.02 -14.11
N LEU A 40 -0.31 2.87 -13.88
CA LEU A 40 0.12 1.96 -14.94
C LEU A 40 -1.06 1.31 -15.66
N ALA A 41 -2.07 0.86 -14.93
CA ALA A 41 -3.27 0.25 -15.51
C ALA A 41 -4.02 1.24 -16.41
N MET A 42 -4.17 2.49 -15.96
CA MET A 42 -4.77 3.56 -16.75
C MET A 42 -3.97 3.86 -18.02
N ARG A 43 -2.64 3.97 -17.91
CA ARG A 43 -1.76 4.22 -19.07
C ARG A 43 -1.82 3.07 -20.08
N LEU A 44 -1.75 1.82 -19.63
CA LEU A 44 -1.84 0.64 -20.48
C LEU A 44 -3.20 0.56 -21.18
N SER A 45 -4.29 0.80 -20.44
CA SER A 45 -5.65 0.82 -21.00
C SER A 45 -5.81 1.93 -22.04
N GLY A 46 -5.21 3.10 -21.84
CA GLY A 46 -5.22 4.19 -22.81
C GLY A 46 -4.45 3.88 -24.11
N LEU A 47 -3.52 2.93 -24.08
CA LEU A 47 -2.78 2.46 -25.25
C LEU A 47 -3.53 1.36 -26.03
N LEU A 48 -4.49 0.67 -25.39
CA LEU A 48 -5.34 -0.35 -25.99
C LEU A 48 -6.47 0.29 -26.79
N ARG A 49 -6.20 0.60 -28.06
CA ARG A 49 -7.21 1.05 -29.01
C ARG A 49 -7.99 -0.13 -29.60
N PRO A 50 -9.19 0.09 -30.17
CA PRO A 50 -9.96 -0.97 -30.82
C PRO A 50 -9.22 -1.65 -31.99
N ASP A 51 -8.27 -0.96 -32.61
CA ASP A 51 -7.44 -1.45 -33.72
C ASP A 51 -6.07 -1.98 -33.26
N THR A 52 -5.80 -2.05 -31.96
CA THR A 52 -4.55 -2.63 -31.44
C THR A 52 -4.43 -4.11 -31.86
N PRO A 53 -3.30 -4.53 -32.46
CA PRO A 53 -3.10 -5.92 -32.85
C PRO A 53 -3.26 -6.88 -31.68
N ASP A 54 -3.91 -8.03 -31.91
CA ASP A 54 -4.21 -9.01 -30.86
C ASP A 54 -2.96 -9.53 -30.13
N GLU A 55 -1.85 -9.66 -30.86
CA GLU A 55 -0.54 -10.02 -30.32
C GLU A 55 -0.02 -9.07 -29.23
N THR A 56 -0.46 -7.81 -29.26
CA THR A 56 -0.14 -6.79 -28.24
C THR A 56 -1.29 -6.61 -27.25
N ALA A 57 -2.54 -6.65 -27.74
CA ALA A 57 -3.72 -6.42 -26.92
C ALA A 57 -3.90 -7.51 -25.85
N GLY A 58 -3.63 -8.77 -26.18
CA GLY A 58 -3.71 -9.90 -25.24
C GLY A 58 -2.78 -9.72 -24.04
N PRO A 59 -1.46 -9.61 -24.23
CA PRO A 59 -0.51 -9.40 -23.14
C PRO A 59 -0.79 -8.15 -22.30
N ALA A 60 -1.17 -7.03 -22.94
CA ALA A 60 -1.49 -5.81 -22.23
C ALA A 60 -2.74 -5.94 -21.33
N ARG A 61 -3.77 -6.68 -21.77
CA ARG A 61 -4.94 -7.00 -20.91
C ARG A 61 -4.53 -7.82 -19.69
N VAL A 62 -3.66 -8.83 -19.87
CA VAL A 62 -3.14 -9.63 -18.75
C VAL A 62 -2.37 -8.77 -17.75
N LEU A 63 -1.58 -7.81 -18.23
CA LEU A 63 -0.88 -6.86 -17.37
C LEU A 63 -1.86 -5.96 -16.60
N VAL A 64 -2.89 -5.44 -17.26
CA VAL A 64 -3.94 -4.65 -16.58
C VAL A 64 -4.64 -5.47 -15.49
N GLU A 65 -4.97 -6.74 -15.76
CA GLU A 65 -5.54 -7.63 -14.75
C GLU A 65 -4.58 -7.92 -13.59
N SER A 66 -3.29 -8.05 -13.86
CA SER A 66 -2.29 -8.22 -12.79
C SER A 66 -2.23 -6.98 -11.90
N LEU A 67 -2.22 -5.78 -12.49
CA LEU A 67 -2.19 -4.52 -11.76
C LEU A 67 -3.47 -4.34 -10.93
N ALA A 68 -4.62 -4.77 -11.43
CA ALA A 68 -5.87 -4.78 -10.65
C ALA A 68 -5.74 -5.65 -9.39
N ARG A 69 -5.11 -6.83 -9.47
CA ARG A 69 -4.86 -7.68 -8.29
C ARG A 69 -3.90 -7.03 -7.30
N ASP A 70 -2.91 -6.28 -7.78
CA ASP A 70 -1.98 -5.54 -6.92
C ASP A 70 -2.69 -4.40 -6.16
N ILE A 71 -3.62 -3.71 -6.82
CA ILE A 71 -4.49 -2.71 -6.19
C ILE A 71 -5.35 -3.34 -5.09
N ASP A 72 -6.02 -4.45 -5.40
CA ASP A 72 -6.87 -5.17 -4.43
C ASP A 72 -6.07 -5.73 -3.25
N TRP A 73 -4.82 -6.14 -3.48
CA TRP A 73 -3.91 -6.52 -2.42
C TRP A 73 -3.53 -5.33 -1.53
N ALA A 74 -3.18 -4.19 -2.14
CA ALA A 74 -2.79 -2.98 -1.41
C ALA A 74 -3.92 -2.45 -0.52
N ARG A 75 -5.16 -2.43 -1.04
CA ARG A 75 -6.35 -2.02 -0.29
C ARG A 75 -6.63 -2.90 0.91
N ARG A 76 -6.60 -4.23 0.73
CA ARG A 76 -6.78 -5.17 1.86
C ARG A 76 -5.72 -5.01 2.94
N LEU A 77 -4.50 -4.69 2.55
CA LEU A 77 -3.43 -4.42 3.51
C LEU A 77 -3.70 -3.19 4.39
N GLU A 78 -4.50 -2.23 3.91
CA GLU A 78 -4.95 -1.09 4.71
C GLU A 78 -6.17 -1.42 5.58
N GLU A 79 -7.03 -2.33 5.12
CA GLU A 79 -8.26 -2.74 5.81
C GLU A 79 -8.00 -3.71 6.98
N ASP A 80 -7.09 -4.69 6.80
CA ASP A 80 -6.74 -5.70 7.82
C ASP A 80 -6.21 -5.09 9.15
N GLU A 81 -5.87 -3.80 9.17
CA GLU A 81 -5.35 -3.09 10.35
C GLU A 81 -6.45 -2.39 11.17
N PHE A 82 -7.64 -2.14 10.60
CA PHE A 82 -8.79 -1.57 11.33
C PHE A 82 -9.42 -2.55 12.34
N ASP A 83 -9.14 -3.84 12.19
CA ASP A 83 -9.59 -4.88 13.12
C ASP A 83 -8.62 -5.06 14.31
N ASP A 84 -7.31 -4.81 14.13
CA ASP A 84 -6.32 -4.93 15.21
C ASP A 84 -6.35 -3.73 16.19
N GLU A 85 -6.70 -2.52 15.74
CA GLU A 85 -6.85 -1.34 16.62
C GLU A 85 -8.16 -1.32 17.43
N GLN A 86 -9.12 -2.24 17.16
CA GLN A 86 -10.37 -2.34 17.92
C GLN A 86 -10.28 -3.21 19.18
N PHE A 87 -9.15 -3.87 19.45
CA PHE A 87 -8.97 -4.77 20.60
C PHE A 87 -8.10 -4.22 21.73
N ASP A 88 -7.99 -2.89 21.90
CA ASP A 88 -7.33 -2.28 23.08
C ASP A 88 -8.28 -1.41 23.91
N GLY A 89 -9.56 -1.78 23.91
CA GLY A 89 -10.65 -0.98 24.47
C GLY A 89 -11.26 -1.44 25.79
N GLU A 90 -10.72 -2.42 26.53
CA GLU A 90 -11.33 -2.79 27.83
C GLU A 90 -10.41 -3.61 28.76
N THR A 91 -9.59 -2.92 29.58
CA THR A 91 -9.45 -3.21 31.03
C THR A 91 -8.55 -2.16 31.70
N HIS A 92 -9.16 -1.09 32.20
CA HIS A 92 -8.57 -0.26 33.24
C HIS A 92 -9.10 -0.70 34.61
N PRO A 93 -8.26 -1.21 35.53
CA PRO A 93 -8.41 -0.91 36.94
C PRO A 93 -7.41 0.19 37.31
N GLY A 94 -7.95 1.28 37.88
CA GLY A 94 -7.24 2.51 38.18
C GLY A 94 -6.14 2.39 39.27
N PRO A 95 -5.41 3.48 39.53
CA PRO A 95 -4.27 3.46 40.42
C PRO A 95 -4.73 3.36 41.88
N LEU A 96 -4.31 2.30 42.58
CA LEU A 96 -4.39 2.24 44.04
C LEU A 96 -3.30 3.16 44.63
N GLN A 97 -3.67 4.40 44.89
CA GLN A 97 -3.02 5.21 45.91
C GLN A 97 -3.68 4.89 47.25
N HIS A 98 -2.95 4.28 48.18
CA HIS A 98 -3.10 4.58 49.60
C HIS A 98 -1.77 4.31 50.31
N ALA A 99 -1.10 5.41 50.68
CA ALA A 99 -0.16 5.45 51.77
C ALA A 99 -0.93 5.67 53.08
N ALA A 100 -0.60 4.89 54.12
CA ALA A 100 -0.56 5.27 55.54
C ALA A 100 0.05 4.11 56.34
#